data_AF-A0A8T5DYP7-F1
#
_entry.id   AF-A0A8T5DYP7-F1
#
_cell.length_a   1.000
_cell.length_b   1.000
_cell.length_c   1.000
_cell.angle_alpha   90.00
_cell.angle_beta   90.00
_cell.angle_gamma   90.00
#
_symmetry.space_group_name_H-M   'P 1'
#
loop_
_entity.id
_entity.type
_entity.pdbx_description
1 polymer ?
#
loop_
_entity_poly.entity_id
_entity_poly.type
_entity_poly.pdbx_seq_one_letter_code
_entity_poly.pdbx_strand_id
1 'polypeptide(L)'
;MDNRRVALAGVLVFFLLSASVATFLLSKEKSNSINDSISVLDPLLQDEGHDHRNASQHVMYTDNIQPVSFNQLTAPGNAEIQVAESPDGNTYAYIAGWSELHIVDVTNPENTTVTGVYVDPNTQVLDVKYLQYNGDEYVVVQNQLVDPGNADPNVGEWGDPVQVTVTLIDVSDKSNPTYVDAWYDADHPSGPHNLYTHLIDDEWYIFVANPDYEQCDVGQGDACGGITIAHLNFDGPSDSPRILKVGEAEVNWQNTLGGWIYIHDMTVQTWPGEDQQDPRYGRTYIYGAYWEAGLRIFDVSDVPHPQNSPIEYAFIAGGCAATLGTQLTCNWRAPEVGQWMEFADLDEDGQIDCGCTGNENGGRASYIHYAEPMDDMVDASHLGYPEGKMHLTFLATEVLETTVGTGLGYLLDTTDYEMLNGQITFKPKVIHSWEIPFAEDHHIPGGEEWLLFSPHNSDAQIFPTNSAGLPDQSLGGNWDGRIYLSSYHAGLWIIDIETLMLEGRNSDLNRTEVHSASTIGYHIPHGQDGTPLSSSYYDFGWTPFIWAAEYHNGYTYLSCITTGLYIVQLDIDKPYHIG
;
A
#
# COMPACT_ATOMS: atom_id res chain seq x y z
N MET A 1 69.70 -32.19 7.30
CA MET A 1 68.65 -32.18 6.26
C MET A 1 69.33 -31.98 4.92
N ASP A 2 68.98 -32.78 3.91
CA ASP A 2 69.57 -32.75 2.57
C ASP A 2 69.27 -31.39 1.89
N ASN A 3 70.31 -30.69 1.40
CA ASN A 3 70.18 -29.37 0.76
C ASN A 3 69.20 -29.40 -0.42
N ARG A 4 68.99 -30.56 -1.07
CA ARG A 4 67.94 -30.73 -2.09
C ARG A 4 66.53 -30.62 -1.54
N ARG A 5 66.27 -31.14 -0.34
CA ARG A 5 64.96 -31.07 0.32
C ARG A 5 64.63 -29.67 0.82
N VAL A 6 65.64 -28.92 1.26
CA VAL A 6 65.49 -27.51 1.66
C VAL A 6 65.18 -26.64 0.44
N ALA A 7 65.85 -26.87 -0.69
CA ALA A 7 65.57 -26.16 -1.94
C ALA A 7 64.16 -26.47 -2.48
N LEU A 8 63.73 -27.74 -2.47
CA LEU A 8 62.39 -28.14 -2.88
C LEU A 8 61.29 -27.54 -1.97
N ALA A 9 61.52 -27.50 -0.66
CA ALA A 9 60.59 -26.85 0.27
C ALA A 9 60.50 -25.33 0.03
N GLY A 10 61.63 -24.67 -0.25
CA GLY A 10 61.65 -23.24 -0.60
C GLY A 10 60.89 -22.92 -1.88
N VAL A 11 61.03 -23.78 -2.91
CA VAL A 11 60.29 -23.65 -4.16
C VAL A 11 58.79 -23.87 -3.96
N LEU A 12 58.40 -24.85 -3.13
CA LEU A 12 57.00 -25.11 -2.82
C LEU A 12 56.35 -23.93 -2.08
N VAL A 13 57.04 -23.37 -1.09
CA VAL A 13 56.58 -22.17 -0.34
C VAL A 13 56.45 -20.96 -1.26
N PHE A 14 57.39 -20.78 -2.20
CA PHE A 14 57.29 -19.72 -3.20
C PHE A 14 56.07 -19.89 -4.11
N PHE A 15 55.79 -21.11 -4.57
CA PHE A 15 54.60 -21.38 -5.38
C PHE A 15 53.30 -21.15 -4.61
N LEU A 16 53.24 -21.58 -3.34
CA LEU A 16 52.07 -21.33 -2.48
C LEU A 16 51.85 -19.83 -2.27
N LEU A 17 52.88 -19.06 -1.95
CA LEU A 17 52.80 -17.60 -1.82
C LEU A 17 52.37 -16.92 -3.12
N SER A 18 52.92 -17.34 -4.27
CA SER A 18 52.53 -16.80 -5.56
C SER A 18 51.09 -17.14 -5.93
N ALA A 19 50.60 -18.33 -5.55
CA ALA A 19 49.21 -18.72 -5.74
C ALA A 19 48.29 -17.89 -4.85
N SER A 20 48.65 -17.63 -3.58
CA SER A 20 47.90 -16.77 -2.67
C SER A 20 47.81 -15.32 -3.16
N VAL A 21 48.91 -14.77 -3.66
CA VAL A 21 48.95 -13.42 -4.23
C VAL A 21 48.12 -13.35 -5.52
N ALA A 22 48.17 -14.39 -6.36
CA ALA A 22 47.33 -14.48 -7.54
C ALA A 22 45.84 -14.61 -7.18
N THR A 23 45.47 -15.33 -6.12
CA THR A 23 44.07 -15.40 -5.65
C THR A 23 43.60 -14.05 -5.10
N PHE A 24 44.47 -13.34 -4.37
CA PHE A 24 44.16 -12.00 -3.86
C PHE A 24 44.05 -10.97 -4.98
N LEU A 25 44.89 -11.06 -6.03
CA LEU A 25 44.80 -10.19 -7.20
C LEU A 25 43.60 -10.53 -8.09
N LEU A 26 43.26 -11.80 -8.28
CA LEU A 26 42.03 -12.22 -8.98
C LEU A 26 40.77 -11.85 -8.19
N SER A 27 40.82 -11.91 -6.86
CA SER A 27 39.75 -11.38 -5.99
C SER A 27 39.60 -9.86 -6.12
N LYS A 28 40.69 -9.15 -6.40
CA LYS A 28 40.70 -7.68 -6.57
C LYS A 28 40.38 -7.23 -8.00
N GLU A 29 40.63 -8.05 -9.00
CA GLU A 29 40.12 -7.82 -10.36
C GLU A 29 38.63 -8.14 -10.47
N LYS A 30 38.14 -9.15 -9.74
CA LYS A 30 36.69 -9.41 -9.60
C LYS A 30 35.95 -8.31 -8.83
N SER A 31 36.65 -7.51 -8.02
CA SER A 31 36.06 -6.37 -7.29
C SER A 31 36.05 -5.06 -8.10
N ASN A 32 36.60 -5.03 -9.32
CA ASN A 32 36.77 -3.79 -10.09
C ASN A 32 35.98 -3.76 -11.42
N SER A 33 35.03 -4.69 -11.61
CA SER A 33 34.09 -4.66 -12.73
C SER A 33 32.68 -4.97 -12.24
N ILE A 34 31.90 -3.89 -12.02
CA ILE A 34 30.42 -3.81 -12.05
C ILE A 34 29.68 -4.93 -11.29
N ASN A 35 29.51 -4.71 -9.98
CA ASN A 35 28.22 -4.60 -9.29
C ASN A 35 28.53 -4.57 -7.79
N ASP A 36 28.39 -3.40 -7.14
CA ASP A 36 28.13 -3.35 -5.70
C ASP A 36 26.71 -3.92 -5.50
N SER A 37 26.54 -5.22 -5.72
CA SER A 37 25.33 -5.91 -5.32
C SER A 37 25.35 -5.88 -3.79
N ILE A 38 24.40 -5.15 -3.19
CA ILE A 38 24.11 -5.25 -1.76
C ILE A 38 24.04 -6.75 -1.43
N SER A 39 24.93 -7.22 -0.54
CA SER A 39 24.84 -8.59 -0.04
C SER A 39 23.66 -8.64 0.94
N VAL A 40 22.46 -8.77 0.40
CA VAL A 40 21.22 -8.91 1.17
C VAL A 40 21.33 -10.22 1.95
N LEU A 41 21.47 -10.12 3.27
CA LEU A 41 21.31 -11.26 4.17
C LEU A 41 19.83 -11.50 4.36
N ASP A 42 19.42 -12.76 4.41
CA ASP A 42 18.07 -13.17 4.75
C ASP A 42 17.68 -12.65 6.15
N PRO A 43 16.72 -11.70 6.24
CA PRO A 43 16.33 -11.13 7.51
C PRO A 43 15.05 -11.77 8.08
N LEU A 44 14.47 -12.78 7.41
CA LEU A 44 13.24 -13.42 7.83
C LEU A 44 13.53 -14.54 8.83
N LEU A 45 13.49 -14.22 10.12
CA LEU A 45 13.82 -15.18 11.17
C LEU A 45 12.60 -16.05 11.55
N GLN A 46 12.72 -17.38 11.38
CA GLN A 46 11.67 -18.36 11.73
C GLN A 46 12.17 -19.58 12.52
N ASP A 47 13.39 -19.53 13.07
CA ASP A 47 13.93 -20.64 13.86
C ASP A 47 13.20 -20.81 15.21
N GLU A 48 13.08 -22.04 15.73
CA GLU A 48 12.37 -22.37 16.98
C GLU A 48 12.84 -21.59 18.24
N GLY A 49 13.99 -20.92 18.18
CA GLY A 49 14.54 -20.11 19.27
C GLY A 49 14.34 -18.60 19.11
N HIS A 50 13.78 -18.16 17.98
CA HIS A 50 13.51 -16.76 17.71
C HIS A 50 12.19 -16.34 18.37
N ASP A 51 12.19 -15.15 18.97
CA ASP A 51 11.00 -14.59 19.62
C ASP A 51 10.56 -13.35 18.84
N HIS A 52 9.49 -13.50 18.04
CA HIS A 52 8.93 -12.41 17.22
C HIS A 52 8.44 -11.21 18.04
N ARG A 53 8.38 -11.31 19.38
CA ARG A 53 8.02 -10.19 20.27
C ARG A 53 9.23 -9.42 20.80
N ASN A 54 10.44 -9.95 20.64
CA ASN A 54 11.66 -9.41 21.24
C ASN A 54 12.43 -8.55 20.23
N ALA A 55 12.29 -7.22 20.32
CA ALA A 55 12.87 -6.27 19.37
C ALA A 55 14.40 -6.36 19.29
N SER A 56 15.08 -6.80 20.35
CA SER A 56 16.54 -6.96 20.32
C SER A 56 17.02 -8.03 19.34
N GLN A 57 16.12 -8.85 18.81
CA GLN A 57 16.40 -9.87 17.79
C GLN A 57 16.13 -9.38 16.36
N HIS A 58 15.61 -8.17 16.18
CA HIS A 58 15.17 -7.62 14.89
C HIS A 58 16.07 -6.50 14.35
N VAL A 59 17.35 -6.51 14.73
CA VAL A 59 18.33 -5.50 14.29
C VAL A 59 18.90 -5.87 12.91
N MET A 60 18.05 -5.83 11.88
CA MET A 60 18.39 -6.22 10.52
C MET A 60 17.93 -5.17 9.52
N TYR A 61 18.88 -4.65 8.75
CA TYR A 61 18.64 -3.66 7.72
C TYR A 61 19.83 -3.58 6.77
N THR A 62 19.62 -3.01 5.59
CA THR A 62 20.71 -2.72 4.64
C THR A 62 21.43 -1.44 5.03
N ASP A 63 22.76 -1.39 4.83
CA ASP A 63 23.61 -0.26 5.27
C ASP A 63 23.21 1.11 4.69
N ASN A 64 22.46 1.12 3.58
CA ASN A 64 21.97 2.32 2.89
C ASN A 64 20.64 2.86 3.43
N ILE A 65 19.98 2.19 4.38
CA ILE A 65 18.80 2.71 5.08
C ILE A 65 19.20 3.09 6.49
N GLN A 66 19.03 4.37 6.81
CA GLN A 66 19.36 4.92 8.12
C GLN A 66 18.10 5.03 8.99
N PRO A 67 18.07 4.43 10.18
CA PRO A 67 17.05 4.75 11.19
C PRO A 67 17.23 6.20 11.65
N VAL A 68 16.17 7.00 11.58
CA VAL A 68 16.19 8.44 11.91
C VAL A 68 15.65 8.66 13.31
N SER A 69 14.42 8.21 13.57
CA SER A 69 13.81 8.31 14.89
C SER A 69 12.77 7.22 15.12
N PHE A 70 12.43 7.03 16.39
CA PHE A 70 11.33 6.21 16.85
C PHE A 70 10.51 7.02 17.86
N ASN A 71 9.21 7.14 17.62
CA ASN A 71 8.27 7.78 18.51
C ASN A 71 7.30 6.74 19.07
N GLN A 72 7.46 6.44 20.35
CA GLN A 72 6.48 5.65 21.07
C GLN A 72 5.21 6.50 21.25
N LEU A 73 4.14 6.11 20.55
CA LEU A 73 2.86 6.79 20.60
C LEU A 73 2.17 6.57 21.97
N THR A 74 1.10 7.31 22.24
CA THR A 74 0.45 7.31 23.57
C THR A 74 -0.29 6.00 23.87
N ALA A 75 -0.71 5.29 22.84
CA ALA A 75 -1.26 3.94 22.89
C ALA A 75 -0.79 3.14 21.67
N PRO A 76 -0.71 1.80 21.76
CA PRO A 76 -0.52 0.94 20.59
C PRO A 76 -1.86 0.71 19.85
N GLY A 77 -1.84 -0.11 18.81
CA GLY A 77 -2.97 -0.34 17.91
C GLY A 77 -2.95 0.54 16.67
N ASN A 78 -1.76 1.04 16.28
CA ASN A 78 -1.60 1.98 15.17
C ASN A 78 -1.80 1.30 13.81
N ALA A 79 -2.43 1.97 12.87
CA ALA A 79 -2.77 1.43 11.57
C ALA A 79 -2.28 2.40 10.46
N GLU A 80 -3.15 2.85 9.57
CA GLU A 80 -2.79 3.77 8.49
C GLU A 80 -2.10 5.05 8.98
N ILE A 81 -1.23 5.59 8.14
CA ILE A 81 -0.55 6.88 8.34
C ILE A 81 -0.76 7.77 7.11
N GLN A 82 -0.91 9.07 7.36
CA GLN A 82 -0.74 10.10 6.33
C GLN A 82 0.15 11.25 6.85
N VAL A 83 1.14 11.68 6.07
CA VAL A 83 2.06 12.78 6.36
C VAL A 83 1.75 13.94 5.44
N ALA A 84 1.40 15.09 6.03
CA ALA A 84 1.03 16.26 5.27
C ALA A 84 1.65 17.55 5.83
N GLU A 85 1.96 18.46 4.90
CA GLU A 85 2.27 19.85 5.23
C GLU A 85 1.00 20.57 5.68
N SER A 86 1.12 21.39 6.73
CA SER A 86 0.02 22.16 7.29
C SER A 86 0.14 23.65 6.94
N PRO A 87 -0.97 24.40 6.84
CA PRO A 87 -0.95 25.85 6.63
C PRO A 87 -0.20 26.65 7.68
N ASP A 88 0.08 26.06 8.86
CA ASP A 88 0.90 26.69 9.90
C ASP A 88 2.42 26.68 9.61
N GLY A 89 2.84 25.98 8.55
CA GLY A 89 4.22 25.85 8.10
C GLY A 89 4.98 24.65 8.68
N ASN A 90 4.32 23.80 9.47
CA ASN A 90 4.86 22.55 10.00
C ASN A 90 4.39 21.34 9.16
N THR A 91 4.98 20.18 9.41
CA THR A 91 4.58 18.89 8.83
C THR A 91 4.11 17.97 9.94
N TYR A 92 2.96 17.31 9.73
CA TYR A 92 2.37 16.40 10.70
C TYR A 92 2.12 15.03 10.10
N ALA A 93 2.35 13.98 10.89
CA ALA A 93 1.87 12.64 10.64
C ALA A 93 0.55 12.43 11.39
N TYR A 94 -0.49 12.03 10.67
CA TYR A 94 -1.79 11.61 11.19
C TYR A 94 -1.81 10.09 11.16
N ILE A 95 -1.96 9.46 12.33
CA ILE A 95 -1.83 8.01 12.46
C ILE A 95 -3.12 7.46 13.05
N ALA A 96 -3.82 6.66 12.26
CA ALA A 96 -4.94 5.86 12.72
C ALA A 96 -4.49 4.95 13.86
N GLY A 97 -5.33 4.75 14.85
CA GLY A 97 -5.06 3.81 15.91
C GLY A 97 -6.31 3.42 16.65
N TRP A 98 -6.34 2.20 17.18
CA TRP A 98 -7.55 1.59 17.73
C TRP A 98 -8.45 2.56 18.50
N SER A 99 -8.00 3.05 19.66
CA SER A 99 -8.79 4.02 20.44
C SER A 99 -8.36 5.47 20.27
N GLU A 100 -7.34 5.73 19.45
CA GLU A 100 -6.65 7.02 19.37
C GLU A 100 -6.20 7.30 17.94
N LEU A 101 -6.62 8.44 17.38
CA LEU A 101 -5.94 9.08 16.25
C LEU A 101 -4.81 9.95 16.83
N HIS A 102 -3.56 9.69 16.45
CA HIS A 102 -2.40 10.50 16.85
C HIS A 102 -2.08 11.55 15.80
N ILE A 103 -1.77 12.76 16.27
CA ILE A 103 -1.22 13.84 15.45
C ILE A 103 0.20 14.10 15.95
N VAL A 104 1.19 13.74 15.14
CA VAL A 104 2.61 13.82 15.49
C VAL A 104 3.26 14.94 14.68
N ASP A 105 3.87 15.91 15.32
CA ASP A 105 4.74 16.88 14.65
C ASP A 105 6.01 16.16 14.18
N VAL A 106 6.19 16.12 12.87
CA VAL A 106 7.32 15.52 12.17
C VAL A 106 8.12 16.54 11.35
N THR A 107 7.90 17.83 11.59
CA THR A 107 8.64 18.93 10.94
C THR A 107 10.15 18.75 11.05
N ASN A 108 10.60 18.20 12.18
CA ASN A 108 11.94 17.64 12.32
C ASN A 108 11.85 16.12 12.50
N PRO A 109 12.12 15.32 11.44
CA PRO A 109 12.05 13.87 11.52
C PRO A 109 13.01 13.23 12.54
N GLU A 110 14.09 13.91 12.92
CA GLU A 110 15.02 13.45 13.97
C GLU A 110 14.48 13.67 15.39
N ASN A 111 13.48 14.53 15.57
CA ASN A 111 12.93 14.88 16.88
C ASN A 111 11.44 15.17 16.77
N THR A 112 10.66 14.10 16.74
CA THR A 112 9.20 14.14 16.60
C THR A 112 8.51 14.29 17.96
N THR A 113 7.28 14.76 17.98
CA THR A 113 6.49 14.92 19.22
C THR A 113 5.01 14.70 18.95
N VAL A 114 4.33 13.94 19.81
CA VAL A 114 2.86 13.82 19.76
C VAL A 114 2.25 15.17 20.19
N THR A 115 1.61 15.85 19.25
CA THR A 115 1.02 17.18 19.43
C THR A 115 -0.44 17.11 19.86
N GLY A 116 -1.15 16.11 19.35
CA GLY A 116 -2.58 15.92 19.61
C GLY A 116 -3.00 14.46 19.57
N VAL A 117 -4.11 14.18 20.25
CA VAL A 117 -4.78 12.89 20.23
C VAL A 117 -6.27 13.14 20.16
N TYR A 118 -6.95 12.50 19.21
CA TYR A 118 -8.40 12.36 19.24
C TYR A 118 -8.75 10.96 19.73
N VAL A 119 -9.53 10.88 20.80
CA VAL A 119 -9.89 9.61 21.45
C VAL A 119 -11.26 9.17 20.95
N ASP A 120 -11.32 8.01 20.30
CA ASP A 120 -12.57 7.30 20.02
C ASP A 120 -12.62 6.00 20.84
N PRO A 121 -13.26 6.01 22.03
CA PRO A 121 -13.20 4.86 22.93
C PRO A 121 -14.08 3.69 22.51
N ASN A 122 -14.87 3.83 21.44
CA ASN A 122 -15.90 2.84 21.07
C ASN A 122 -15.59 2.05 19.80
N THR A 123 -14.50 2.38 19.10
CA THR A 123 -14.19 1.90 17.75
C THR A 123 -12.72 1.51 17.63
N GLN A 124 -12.36 0.83 16.54
CA GLN A 124 -10.98 0.76 16.04
C GLN A 124 -10.83 1.67 14.83
N VAL A 125 -9.92 2.64 14.91
CA VAL A 125 -9.55 3.43 13.74
C VAL A 125 -8.44 2.70 12.99
N LEU A 126 -8.72 2.25 11.76
CA LEU A 126 -7.74 1.54 10.93
C LEU A 126 -7.25 2.38 9.74
N ASP A 127 -8.07 3.33 9.28
CA ASP A 127 -7.72 4.23 8.18
C ASP A 127 -7.88 5.71 8.54
N VAL A 128 -7.03 6.55 7.94
CA VAL A 128 -6.96 8.00 8.12
C VAL A 128 -6.67 8.70 6.78
N LYS A 129 -7.44 9.74 6.45
CA LYS A 129 -7.15 10.64 5.32
C LYS A 129 -7.29 12.11 5.72
N TYR A 130 -6.22 12.87 5.55
CA TYR A 130 -6.09 14.30 5.79
C TYR A 130 -6.51 15.11 4.56
N LEU A 131 -7.20 16.22 4.79
CA LEU A 131 -7.54 17.18 3.75
C LEU A 131 -7.58 18.61 4.29
N GLN A 132 -7.44 19.57 3.37
CA GLN A 132 -7.55 21.00 3.66
C GLN A 132 -8.73 21.60 2.92
N TYR A 133 -9.44 22.53 3.57
CA TYR A 133 -10.50 23.30 2.95
C TYR A 133 -10.54 24.73 3.51
N ASN A 134 -10.42 25.73 2.63
CA ASN A 134 -10.43 27.16 2.98
C ASN A 134 -9.44 27.58 4.11
N GLY A 135 -8.34 26.85 4.28
CA GLY A 135 -7.33 27.08 5.30
C GLY A 135 -7.61 26.39 6.65
N ASP A 136 -8.77 25.75 6.79
CA ASP A 136 -9.05 24.80 7.86
C ASP A 136 -8.58 23.40 7.44
N GLU A 137 -8.38 22.55 8.43
CA GLU A 137 -7.77 21.23 8.26
C GLU A 137 -8.65 20.15 8.88
N TYR A 138 -8.85 19.06 8.16
CA TYR A 138 -9.72 17.98 8.56
C TYR A 138 -9.04 16.63 8.37
N VAL A 139 -9.49 15.66 9.16
CA VAL A 139 -9.15 14.26 9.02
C VAL A 139 -10.44 13.45 8.93
N VAL A 140 -10.49 12.55 7.97
CA VAL A 140 -11.51 11.51 7.83
C VAL A 140 -10.93 10.23 8.41
N VAL A 141 -11.66 9.61 9.33
CA VAL A 141 -11.29 8.31 9.90
C VAL A 141 -12.39 7.29 9.67
N GLN A 142 -12.00 6.04 9.46
CA GLN A 142 -12.91 4.91 9.43
C GLN A 142 -12.94 4.22 10.79
N ASN A 143 -14.14 3.81 11.22
CA ASN A 143 -14.36 3.09 12.47
C ASN A 143 -14.82 1.65 12.16
N GLN A 144 -14.08 0.64 12.62
CA GLN A 144 -14.50 -0.77 12.59
C GLN A 144 -14.83 -1.33 13.98
N LEU A 145 -15.65 -2.39 13.99
CA LEU A 145 -15.94 -3.21 15.16
C LEU A 145 -15.01 -4.41 15.29
N VAL A 146 -14.70 -4.76 16.54
CA VAL A 146 -13.99 -6.00 16.90
C VAL A 146 -15.03 -7.02 17.36
N ASP A 147 -15.37 -8.03 16.54
CA ASP A 147 -16.17 -9.18 17.03
C ASP A 147 -15.55 -10.60 16.79
N PRO A 148 -15.56 -11.48 17.81
CA PRO A 148 -14.95 -12.81 17.97
C PRO A 148 -15.10 -14.04 17.08
N GLY A 149 -15.71 -13.98 15.91
CA GLY A 149 -16.06 -15.26 15.27
C GLY A 149 -16.78 -15.18 13.95
N ASN A 150 -17.08 -13.96 13.54
CA ASN A 150 -17.22 -13.52 12.17
C ASN A 150 -16.39 -12.24 12.14
N ALA A 151 -15.46 -12.08 11.20
CA ALA A 151 -14.66 -10.86 11.11
C ALA A 151 -15.55 -9.61 10.96
N ASP A 152 -16.82 -9.76 10.58
CA ASP A 152 -17.83 -8.71 10.51
C ASP A 152 -19.21 -9.31 10.87
N PRO A 153 -19.93 -8.85 11.92
CA PRO A 153 -21.24 -9.41 12.26
C PRO A 153 -22.32 -9.04 11.22
N ASN A 154 -23.38 -9.85 11.21
CA ASN A 154 -24.48 -9.70 10.26
C ASN A 154 -25.24 -8.38 10.42
N VAL A 155 -25.83 -7.91 9.32
CA VAL A 155 -26.68 -6.70 9.23
C VAL A 155 -27.65 -6.59 10.40
N GLY A 156 -27.55 -5.49 11.16
CA GLY A 156 -28.53 -5.15 12.19
C GLY A 156 -28.36 -5.89 13.53
N GLU A 157 -27.27 -6.64 13.71
CA GLU A 157 -26.87 -7.19 15.02
C GLU A 157 -25.99 -6.21 15.83
N TRP A 158 -25.70 -5.04 15.26
CA TRP A 158 -24.98 -3.94 15.89
C TRP A 158 -25.77 -3.34 17.05
N GLY A 159 -25.10 -3.12 18.18
CA GLY A 159 -25.66 -2.37 19.29
C GLY A 159 -25.80 -0.87 18.99
N ASP A 160 -24.73 -0.25 18.46
CA ASP A 160 -24.63 1.19 18.16
C ASP A 160 -24.06 1.44 16.75
N PRO A 161 -24.80 2.10 15.83
CA PRO A 161 -24.32 2.42 14.49
C PRO A 161 -23.04 3.27 14.43
N VAL A 162 -22.68 3.99 15.50
CA VAL A 162 -21.43 4.78 15.58
C VAL A 162 -20.17 3.92 15.38
N GLN A 163 -20.28 2.61 15.57
CA GLN A 163 -19.15 1.70 15.53
C GLN A 163 -18.75 1.24 14.12
N VAL A 164 -19.50 1.66 13.10
CA VAL A 164 -19.32 1.31 11.68
C VAL A 164 -19.51 2.55 10.80
N THR A 165 -18.91 3.67 11.20
CA THR A 165 -19.04 4.97 10.54
C THR A 165 -17.74 5.47 9.93
N VAL A 166 -17.89 6.36 8.98
CA VAL A 166 -16.84 7.32 8.64
C VAL A 166 -17.04 8.57 9.49
N THR A 167 -16.00 9.03 10.16
CA THR A 167 -16.03 10.20 11.05
C THR A 167 -15.15 11.31 10.49
N LEU A 168 -15.66 12.54 10.51
CA LEU A 168 -14.95 13.75 10.16
C LEU A 168 -14.52 14.50 11.41
N ILE A 169 -13.24 14.83 11.49
CA ILE A 169 -12.60 15.49 12.63
C ILE A 169 -11.94 16.78 12.11
N ASP A 170 -12.20 17.91 12.76
CA ASP A 170 -11.47 19.16 12.56
C ASP A 170 -10.17 19.07 13.38
N VAL A 171 -9.04 19.22 12.69
CA VAL A 171 -7.68 19.15 13.26
C VAL A 171 -6.93 20.47 13.08
N SER A 172 -7.63 21.57 12.77
CA SER A 172 -7.03 22.90 12.59
C SER A 172 -6.24 23.32 13.82
N ASP A 173 -6.81 23.13 15.02
CA ASP A 173 -6.06 23.12 16.28
C ASP A 173 -5.57 21.70 16.58
N LYS A 174 -4.32 21.41 16.20
CA LYS A 174 -3.67 20.10 16.39
C LYS A 174 -3.74 19.62 17.84
N SER A 175 -3.76 20.52 18.82
CA SER A 175 -3.77 20.17 20.25
C SER A 175 -5.16 19.84 20.79
N ASN A 176 -6.20 20.15 20.02
CA ASN A 176 -7.60 19.97 20.41
C ASN A 176 -8.43 19.57 19.17
N PRO A 177 -8.21 18.36 18.61
CA PRO A 177 -9.03 17.86 17.53
C PRO A 177 -10.49 17.72 17.97
N THR A 178 -11.43 18.09 17.10
CA THR A 178 -12.87 18.09 17.44
C THR A 178 -13.71 17.37 16.40
N TYR A 179 -14.67 16.57 16.87
CA TYR A 179 -15.68 15.93 16.04
C TYR A 179 -16.52 16.95 15.25
N VAL A 180 -16.75 16.68 13.97
CA VAL A 180 -17.57 17.51 13.07
C VAL A 180 -18.84 16.79 12.62
N ASP A 181 -18.68 15.61 12.02
CA ASP A 181 -19.77 14.83 11.43
C ASP A 181 -19.42 13.34 11.42
N ALA A 182 -20.43 12.48 11.24
CA ALA A 182 -20.21 11.08 10.94
C ALA A 182 -21.31 10.56 10.01
N TRP A 183 -20.95 9.59 9.18
CA TRP A 183 -21.87 8.96 8.25
C TRP A 183 -21.79 7.43 8.35
N TYR A 184 -22.96 6.80 8.30
CA TYR A 184 -23.18 5.37 8.33
C TYR A 184 -23.84 4.96 7.00
N ASP A 185 -23.32 3.91 6.36
CA ASP A 185 -23.95 3.33 5.18
C ASP A 185 -24.92 2.20 5.57
N ALA A 186 -26.23 2.42 5.41
CA ALA A 186 -27.18 1.36 5.73
C ALA A 186 -27.24 0.22 4.71
N ASP A 187 -26.72 0.41 3.49
CA ASP A 187 -26.66 -0.66 2.47
C ASP A 187 -25.48 -1.61 2.65
N HIS A 188 -24.43 -1.15 3.33
CA HIS A 188 -23.18 -1.88 3.47
C HIS A 188 -22.87 -2.17 4.94
N PRO A 189 -23.42 -3.29 5.43
CA PRO A 189 -23.61 -3.55 6.85
C PRO A 189 -22.32 -3.89 7.60
N SER A 190 -21.31 -4.45 6.93
CA SER A 190 -20.00 -4.82 7.49
C SER A 190 -19.23 -3.63 8.04
N GLY A 191 -19.59 -2.43 7.59
CA GLY A 191 -18.93 -1.19 7.95
C GLY A 191 -17.78 -0.85 7.00
N PRO A 192 -17.34 0.41 7.02
CA PRO A 192 -16.20 0.87 6.24
C PRO A 192 -14.94 0.07 6.64
N HIS A 193 -14.13 -0.35 5.68
CA HIS A 193 -12.87 -1.08 5.93
C HIS A 193 -11.65 -0.18 5.72
N ASN A 194 -11.49 0.34 4.51
CA ASN A 194 -10.53 1.37 4.12
C ASN A 194 -11.25 2.53 3.43
N LEU A 195 -10.59 3.66 3.31
CA LEU A 195 -11.12 4.85 2.66
C LEU A 195 -10.05 5.63 1.90
N TYR A 196 -10.47 6.33 0.86
CA TYR A 196 -9.64 7.26 0.13
C TYR A 196 -10.38 8.59 -0.07
N THR A 197 -9.65 9.70 -0.22
CA THR A 197 -10.25 11.00 -0.50
C THR A 197 -9.64 11.59 -1.76
N HIS A 198 -10.47 12.17 -2.63
CA HIS A 198 -9.99 12.81 -3.86
C HIS A 198 -10.81 14.05 -4.22
N LEU A 199 -10.15 15.05 -4.80
CA LEU A 199 -10.83 16.21 -5.37
C LEU A 199 -11.30 15.91 -6.80
N ILE A 200 -12.57 16.15 -7.07
CA ILE A 200 -13.13 16.09 -8.42
C ILE A 200 -13.82 17.43 -8.67
N ASP A 201 -13.34 18.17 -9.68
CA ASP A 201 -13.84 19.49 -10.06
C ASP A 201 -13.99 20.47 -8.87
N ASP A 202 -12.94 20.56 -8.05
CA ASP A 202 -12.82 21.40 -6.84
C ASP A 202 -13.74 21.02 -5.66
N GLU A 203 -14.39 19.85 -5.70
CA GLU A 203 -15.19 19.30 -4.58
C GLU A 203 -14.55 18.02 -4.01
N TRP A 204 -14.62 17.86 -2.68
CA TRP A 204 -14.05 16.70 -1.98
C TRP A 204 -15.00 15.50 -2.00
N TYR A 205 -14.49 14.34 -2.43
CA TYR A 205 -15.20 13.06 -2.36
C TYR A 205 -14.45 12.08 -1.47
N ILE A 206 -15.21 11.24 -0.78
CA ILE A 206 -14.76 10.13 0.06
C ILE A 206 -15.19 8.83 -0.64
N PHE A 207 -14.25 7.91 -0.77
CA PHE A 207 -14.43 6.58 -1.33
C PHE A 207 -14.21 5.59 -0.19
N VAL A 208 -15.14 4.66 -0.01
CA VAL A 208 -15.17 3.82 1.19
C VAL A 208 -15.31 2.36 0.76
N ALA A 209 -14.31 1.55 1.07
CA ALA A 209 -14.36 0.11 0.85
C ALA A 209 -15.37 -0.51 1.82
N ASN A 210 -16.35 -1.18 1.24
CA ASN A 210 -17.46 -1.82 1.94
C ASN A 210 -17.50 -3.29 1.53
N PRO A 211 -16.78 -4.16 2.22
CA PRO A 211 -16.74 -5.57 1.86
C PRO A 211 -18.05 -6.28 2.22
N ASP A 212 -18.65 -7.06 1.32
CA ASP A 212 -19.73 -7.99 1.69
C ASP A 212 -19.27 -9.43 1.43
N TYR A 213 -19.50 -10.29 2.41
CA TYR A 213 -18.86 -11.59 2.55
C TYR A 213 -19.71 -12.75 2.00
N GLU A 214 -21.03 -12.74 2.16
CA GLU A 214 -21.80 -14.00 1.99
C GLU A 214 -23.25 -13.89 1.48
N GLN A 215 -23.83 -12.69 1.29
CA GLN A 215 -25.30 -12.57 1.18
C GLN A 215 -25.85 -11.82 -0.03
N CYS A 216 -25.06 -11.51 -1.05
CA CYS A 216 -25.62 -10.86 -2.23
C CYS A 216 -26.38 -11.85 -3.15
N ASP A 217 -27.68 -11.60 -3.34
CA ASP A 217 -28.54 -12.37 -4.24
C ASP A 217 -28.37 -11.82 -5.68
N VAL A 218 -27.30 -12.28 -6.35
CA VAL A 218 -26.88 -11.83 -7.69
C VAL A 218 -28.07 -11.81 -8.67
N GLY A 219 -28.42 -10.61 -9.17
CA GLY A 219 -29.46 -10.40 -10.18
C GLY A 219 -30.75 -9.73 -9.70
N GLN A 220 -30.88 -9.37 -8.42
CA GLN A 220 -31.99 -8.55 -7.91
C GLN A 220 -31.72 -7.04 -7.95
N GLY A 221 -30.46 -6.62 -8.15
CA GLY A 221 -30.04 -5.22 -8.17
C GLY A 221 -29.49 -4.70 -6.84
N ASP A 222 -29.37 -5.56 -5.82
CA ASP A 222 -28.74 -5.24 -4.53
C ASP A 222 -27.21 -5.11 -4.66
N ALA A 223 -26.58 -4.21 -3.90
CA ALA A 223 -25.13 -3.96 -3.93
C ALA A 223 -24.41 -5.18 -3.36
N CYS A 224 -23.52 -5.78 -4.15
CA CYS A 224 -22.73 -6.93 -3.72
C CYS A 224 -21.38 -6.48 -3.14
N GLY A 225 -21.39 -5.62 -2.13
CA GLY A 225 -20.17 -4.96 -1.67
C GLY A 225 -19.46 -4.16 -2.77
N GLY A 226 -18.47 -3.37 -2.39
CA GLY A 226 -17.75 -2.51 -3.32
C GLY A 226 -17.38 -1.20 -2.67
N ILE A 227 -17.50 -0.12 -3.42
CA ILE A 227 -16.98 1.17 -2.97
C ILE A 227 -18.14 2.14 -2.88
N THR A 228 -18.40 2.66 -1.68
CA THR A 228 -19.36 3.76 -1.55
C THR A 228 -18.68 5.08 -1.82
N ILE A 229 -19.39 5.95 -2.52
CA ILE A 229 -18.92 7.26 -2.93
C ILE A 229 -19.79 8.29 -2.23
N ALA A 230 -19.16 9.13 -1.43
CA ALA A 230 -19.81 10.21 -0.70
C ALA A 230 -19.15 11.55 -1.03
N HIS A 231 -19.97 12.58 -1.19
CA HIS A 231 -19.51 13.95 -1.31
C HIS A 231 -19.35 14.57 0.10
N LEU A 232 -18.19 15.16 0.36
CA LEU A 232 -17.93 15.93 1.58
C LEU A 232 -18.29 17.40 1.34
N ASN A 233 -19.53 17.75 1.70
CA ASN A 233 -20.11 19.04 1.39
C ASN A 233 -19.78 20.09 2.45
N PHE A 234 -18.81 20.95 2.15
CA PHE A 234 -18.44 22.10 2.98
C PHE A 234 -19.37 23.31 2.81
N ASP A 235 -19.93 23.50 1.60
CA ASP A 235 -20.74 24.67 1.22
C ASP A 235 -22.26 24.43 1.31
N GLY A 236 -22.66 23.41 2.06
CA GLY A 236 -24.05 23.04 2.24
C GLY A 236 -24.87 24.08 3.02
N PRO A 237 -26.20 23.91 3.11
CA PRO A 237 -27.06 24.79 3.90
C PRO A 237 -26.87 24.64 5.43
N SER A 238 -25.98 23.76 5.86
CA SER A 238 -25.62 23.47 7.24
C SER A 238 -24.47 24.36 7.68
N ASP A 239 -24.44 24.78 8.96
CA ASP A 239 -23.33 25.55 9.54
C ASP A 239 -22.05 24.69 9.72
N SER A 240 -22.11 23.38 9.44
CA SER A 240 -20.98 22.44 9.51
C SER A 240 -20.94 21.54 8.27
N PRO A 241 -19.75 21.10 7.84
CA PRO A 241 -19.58 20.15 6.74
C PRO A 241 -20.43 18.88 6.93
N ARG A 242 -20.86 18.27 5.82
CA ARG A 242 -21.66 17.04 5.83
C ARG A 242 -21.14 16.00 4.86
N ILE A 243 -21.12 14.74 5.29
CA ILE A 243 -20.87 13.60 4.42
C ILE A 243 -22.20 13.16 3.80
N LEU A 244 -22.28 13.12 2.46
CA LEU A 244 -23.49 12.78 1.71
C LEU A 244 -23.20 11.68 0.70
N LYS A 245 -23.76 10.47 0.89
CA LYS A 245 -23.69 9.41 -0.12
C LYS A 245 -24.27 9.89 -1.45
N VAL A 246 -23.52 9.70 -2.54
CA VAL A 246 -23.89 10.10 -3.90
C VAL A 246 -23.82 8.96 -4.90
N GLY A 247 -23.27 7.81 -4.53
CA GLY A 247 -23.14 6.71 -5.46
C GLY A 247 -22.36 5.54 -4.90
N GLU A 248 -22.20 4.52 -5.75
CA GLU A 248 -21.46 3.30 -5.44
C GLU A 248 -20.65 2.87 -6.69
N ALA A 249 -19.57 2.13 -6.50
CA ALA A 249 -18.87 1.39 -7.55
C ALA A 249 -18.90 -0.09 -7.20
N GLU A 250 -19.38 -0.91 -8.13
CA GLU A 250 -19.63 -2.33 -7.91
C GLU A 250 -18.98 -3.14 -9.04
N VAL A 251 -18.34 -4.24 -8.66
CA VAL A 251 -17.75 -5.18 -9.63
C VAL A 251 -18.85 -5.86 -10.43
N ASN A 252 -18.69 -5.88 -11.75
CA ASN A 252 -19.55 -6.68 -12.59
C ASN A 252 -19.21 -8.17 -12.43
N TRP A 253 -20.06 -8.90 -11.70
CA TRP A 253 -19.90 -10.34 -11.45
C TRP A 253 -19.60 -11.15 -12.72
N GLN A 254 -20.23 -10.80 -13.85
CA GLN A 254 -20.06 -11.52 -15.12
C GLN A 254 -18.64 -11.45 -15.69
N ASN A 255 -17.87 -10.46 -15.25
CA ASN A 255 -16.50 -10.24 -15.68
C ASN A 255 -15.47 -10.92 -14.76
N THR A 256 -15.89 -11.48 -13.63
CA THR A 256 -15.01 -12.18 -12.68
C THR A 256 -14.84 -13.66 -13.03
N LEU A 257 -13.82 -14.29 -12.45
CA LEU A 257 -13.58 -15.73 -12.59
C LEU A 257 -14.32 -16.57 -11.53
N GLY A 258 -15.19 -15.94 -10.72
CA GLY A 258 -15.65 -16.48 -9.45
C GLY A 258 -14.67 -16.17 -8.32
N GLY A 259 -14.80 -16.84 -7.17
CA GLY A 259 -13.98 -16.57 -5.98
C GLY A 259 -14.51 -15.45 -5.10
N TRP A 260 -13.67 -14.97 -4.19
CA TRP A 260 -13.98 -13.93 -3.23
C TRP A 260 -13.87 -12.53 -3.82
N ILE A 261 -15.00 -11.84 -4.01
CA ILE A 261 -15.04 -10.43 -4.43
C ILE A 261 -15.04 -9.54 -3.20
N TYR A 262 -13.93 -9.58 -2.48
CA TYR A 262 -13.71 -8.76 -1.30
C TYR A 262 -12.88 -7.54 -1.70
N ILE A 263 -13.45 -6.33 -1.57
CA ILE A 263 -12.69 -5.08 -1.69
C ILE A 263 -11.90 -4.89 -0.41
N HIS A 264 -10.58 -4.86 -0.53
CA HIS A 264 -9.73 -4.58 0.62
C HIS A 264 -9.41 -3.09 0.71
N ASP A 265 -8.90 -2.53 -0.39
CA ASP A 265 -8.46 -1.13 -0.46
C ASP A 265 -8.70 -0.50 -1.85
N MET A 266 -8.55 0.81 -1.95
CA MET A 266 -8.59 1.55 -3.19
C MET A 266 -7.78 2.84 -3.14
N THR A 267 -7.17 3.17 -4.27
CA THR A 267 -6.63 4.51 -4.54
C THR A 267 -7.46 5.19 -5.62
N VAL A 268 -7.62 6.51 -5.54
CA VAL A 268 -8.34 7.29 -6.55
C VAL A 268 -7.41 8.32 -7.15
N GLN A 269 -7.39 8.40 -8.48
CA GLN A 269 -6.44 9.23 -9.20
C GLN A 269 -7.08 9.86 -10.43
N THR A 270 -6.84 11.16 -10.63
CA THR A 270 -7.08 11.81 -11.92
C THR A 270 -5.98 11.38 -12.89
N TRP A 271 -6.36 10.98 -14.11
CA TRP A 271 -5.42 10.48 -15.11
C TRP A 271 -4.21 11.43 -15.26
N PRO A 272 -2.98 10.94 -15.01
CA PRO A 272 -1.80 11.81 -14.95
C PRO A 272 -1.25 12.20 -16.34
N GLY A 273 -1.83 11.66 -17.42
CA GLY A 273 -1.43 12.01 -18.78
C GLY A 273 -1.80 13.43 -19.17
N GLU A 274 -0.86 14.17 -19.75
CA GLU A 274 -1.02 15.57 -20.15
C GLU A 274 -1.55 15.76 -21.59
N ASP A 275 -1.69 14.67 -22.37
CA ASP A 275 -2.17 14.75 -23.75
C ASP A 275 -3.69 14.99 -23.78
N GLN A 276 -4.09 16.21 -24.13
CA GLN A 276 -5.50 16.59 -24.27
C GLN A 276 -6.28 15.81 -25.34
N GLN A 277 -5.59 15.05 -26.20
CA GLN A 277 -6.23 14.15 -27.16
C GLN A 277 -6.48 12.74 -26.60
N ASP A 278 -5.86 12.39 -25.46
CA ASP A 278 -6.17 11.15 -24.75
C ASP A 278 -7.59 11.27 -24.16
N PRO A 279 -8.50 10.32 -24.44
CA PRO A 279 -9.86 10.37 -23.93
C PRO A 279 -9.93 10.26 -22.39
N ARG A 280 -8.85 9.88 -21.71
CA ARG A 280 -8.72 9.85 -20.25
C ARG A 280 -8.27 11.20 -19.66
N TYR A 281 -7.79 12.13 -20.48
CA TYR A 281 -7.31 13.43 -20.00
C TYR A 281 -8.38 14.14 -19.14
N GLY A 282 -8.01 14.48 -17.91
CA GLY A 282 -8.89 15.13 -16.93
C GLY A 282 -10.00 14.24 -16.36
N ARG A 283 -9.98 12.93 -16.64
CA ARG A 283 -10.91 11.95 -16.05
C ARG A 283 -10.33 11.39 -14.76
N THR A 284 -11.20 10.98 -13.85
CA THR A 284 -10.82 10.42 -12.54
C THR A 284 -11.25 8.97 -12.43
N TYR A 285 -10.36 8.13 -11.90
CA TYR A 285 -10.54 6.70 -11.81
C TYR A 285 -10.27 6.19 -10.40
N ILE A 286 -11.08 5.23 -9.96
CA ILE A 286 -10.79 4.40 -8.79
C ILE A 286 -9.97 3.21 -9.27
N TYR A 287 -8.90 2.86 -8.55
CA TYR A 287 -8.13 1.63 -8.67
C TYR A 287 -8.41 0.78 -7.42
N GLY A 288 -9.37 -0.14 -7.52
CA GLY A 288 -9.78 -1.00 -6.41
C GLY A 288 -8.97 -2.29 -6.35
N ALA A 289 -8.43 -2.58 -5.16
CA ALA A 289 -7.80 -3.83 -4.79
C ALA A 289 -8.85 -4.79 -4.25
N TYR A 290 -9.36 -5.65 -5.12
CA TYR A 290 -10.19 -6.76 -4.69
C TYR A 290 -9.33 -8.01 -4.59
N TRP A 291 -9.59 -8.88 -3.61
CA TRP A 291 -8.90 -10.16 -3.45
C TRP A 291 -8.95 -10.99 -4.75
N GLU A 292 -9.79 -12.01 -4.84
CA GLU A 292 -9.74 -12.92 -6.00
C GLU A 292 -10.34 -12.32 -7.26
N ALA A 293 -10.99 -11.15 -7.14
CA ALA A 293 -11.35 -10.33 -8.27
C ALA A 293 -10.18 -9.47 -8.78
N GLY A 294 -9.05 -9.33 -8.11
CA GLY A 294 -7.90 -8.57 -8.62
C GLY A 294 -8.15 -7.07 -8.77
N LEU A 295 -7.38 -6.40 -9.65
CA LEU A 295 -7.55 -4.98 -9.89
C LEU A 295 -8.85 -4.69 -10.64
N ARG A 296 -9.60 -3.69 -10.16
CA ARG A 296 -10.80 -3.14 -10.82
C ARG A 296 -10.69 -1.64 -10.96
N ILE A 297 -10.94 -1.13 -12.16
CA ILE A 297 -10.85 0.30 -12.45
C ILE A 297 -12.25 0.83 -12.73
N PHE A 298 -12.68 1.86 -12.00
CA PHE A 298 -13.99 2.50 -12.16
C PHE A 298 -13.84 3.95 -12.56
N ASP A 299 -14.69 4.43 -13.46
CA ASP A 299 -14.69 5.83 -13.88
C ASP A 299 -15.64 6.65 -13.00
N VAL A 300 -15.10 7.65 -12.30
CA VAL A 300 -15.86 8.53 -11.40
C VAL A 300 -15.90 9.97 -11.89
N SER A 301 -15.55 10.21 -13.15
CA SER A 301 -15.52 11.56 -13.74
C SER A 301 -16.89 12.22 -13.77
N ASP A 302 -17.96 11.42 -13.88
CA ASP A 302 -19.35 11.89 -13.97
C ASP A 302 -20.12 11.65 -12.65
N VAL A 303 -19.42 11.59 -11.50
CA VAL A 303 -20.04 11.48 -10.18
C VAL A 303 -21.03 12.63 -9.94
N PRO A 304 -22.19 12.41 -9.27
CA PRO A 304 -23.15 13.48 -9.04
C PRO A 304 -22.50 14.65 -8.28
N HIS A 305 -22.61 15.85 -8.85
CA HIS A 305 -21.80 17.00 -8.48
C HIS A 305 -22.66 18.25 -8.25
N PRO A 306 -22.43 19.05 -7.18
CA PRO A 306 -23.30 20.17 -6.84
C PRO A 306 -23.35 21.29 -7.89
N GLN A 307 -22.27 21.52 -8.64
CA GLN A 307 -22.14 22.57 -9.67
C GLN A 307 -22.28 22.02 -11.09
N ASN A 308 -21.67 20.87 -11.38
CA ASN A 308 -21.64 20.30 -12.73
C ASN A 308 -22.93 19.55 -13.08
N SER A 309 -23.58 18.90 -12.10
CA SER A 309 -24.86 18.18 -12.28
C SER A 309 -25.88 18.47 -11.16
N PRO A 310 -26.21 19.75 -10.85
CA PRO A 310 -26.96 20.15 -9.65
C PRO A 310 -28.34 19.48 -9.48
N ILE A 311 -29.03 19.22 -10.59
CA ILE A 311 -30.37 18.60 -10.56
C ILE A 311 -30.26 17.11 -10.22
N GLU A 312 -29.30 16.42 -10.83
CA GLU A 312 -29.03 15.01 -10.55
C GLU A 312 -28.48 14.84 -9.14
N TYR A 313 -27.49 15.65 -8.76
CA TYR A 313 -26.95 15.70 -7.40
C TYR A 313 -28.05 15.89 -6.35
N ALA A 314 -28.92 16.89 -6.51
CA ALA A 314 -30.00 17.13 -5.54
C ALA A 314 -30.99 15.94 -5.45
N PHE A 315 -31.23 15.24 -6.55
CA PHE A 315 -32.08 14.06 -6.56
C PHE A 315 -31.40 12.86 -5.91
N ILE A 316 -30.13 12.58 -6.25
CA ILE A 316 -29.37 11.44 -5.73
C ILE A 316 -29.00 11.67 -4.26
N ALA A 317 -28.27 12.73 -3.92
CA ALA A 317 -27.85 13.01 -2.55
C ALA A 317 -29.06 13.17 -1.60
N GLY A 318 -30.10 13.88 -2.05
CA GLY A 318 -31.34 14.04 -1.29
C GLY A 318 -32.11 12.73 -1.12
N GLY A 319 -32.10 11.87 -2.14
CA GLY A 319 -32.63 10.53 -2.11
C GLY A 319 -31.88 9.65 -1.11
N CYS A 320 -30.58 9.45 -1.31
CA CYS A 320 -29.71 8.67 -0.43
C CYS A 320 -29.91 9.10 1.03
N ALA A 321 -29.87 10.41 1.34
CA ALA A 321 -30.10 10.90 2.69
C ALA A 321 -31.51 10.56 3.23
N ALA A 322 -32.56 10.71 2.41
CA ALA A 322 -33.94 10.40 2.81
C ALA A 322 -34.18 8.90 3.07
N THR A 323 -33.34 8.03 2.49
CA THR A 323 -33.41 6.58 2.68
C THR A 323 -32.23 6.02 3.48
N LEU A 324 -31.52 6.85 4.25
CA LEU A 324 -30.39 6.44 5.09
C LEU A 324 -29.29 5.69 4.32
N GLY A 325 -29.05 6.08 3.07
CA GLY A 325 -28.07 5.45 2.19
C GLY A 325 -28.67 4.43 1.24
N THR A 326 -29.92 3.98 1.44
CA THR A 326 -30.39 2.80 0.71
C THR A 326 -30.51 2.96 -0.80
N GLN A 327 -30.30 1.87 -1.54
CA GLN A 327 -30.44 1.81 -2.99
C GLN A 327 -31.82 2.21 -3.54
N LEU A 328 -32.88 2.22 -2.71
CA LEU A 328 -34.22 2.69 -3.11
C LEU A 328 -34.18 4.03 -3.85
N THR A 329 -33.26 4.91 -3.46
CA THR A 329 -33.02 6.18 -4.15
C THR A 329 -31.55 6.46 -4.45
N CYS A 330 -30.62 5.66 -3.93
CA CYS A 330 -29.19 5.80 -4.17
C CYS A 330 -28.70 4.95 -5.35
N ASN A 331 -29.08 5.33 -6.57
CA ASN A 331 -28.94 4.47 -7.76
C ASN A 331 -27.82 4.86 -8.74
N TRP A 332 -26.99 5.85 -8.43
CA TRP A 332 -25.85 6.16 -9.29
C TRP A 332 -24.76 5.10 -9.10
N ARG A 333 -24.20 4.62 -10.22
CA ARG A 333 -23.14 3.60 -10.24
C ARG A 333 -21.98 4.06 -11.09
N ALA A 334 -20.78 4.06 -10.53
CA ALA A 334 -19.56 4.26 -11.28
C ALA A 334 -19.38 3.08 -12.24
N PRO A 335 -19.21 3.30 -13.54
CA PRO A 335 -19.01 2.20 -14.45
C PRO A 335 -17.61 1.59 -14.30
N GLU A 336 -17.55 0.26 -14.28
CA GLU A 336 -16.30 -0.49 -14.39
C GLU A 336 -15.73 -0.33 -15.82
N VAL A 337 -14.51 0.19 -15.89
CA VAL A 337 -13.79 0.52 -17.13
C VAL A 337 -12.44 -0.19 -17.24
N GLY A 338 -12.14 -1.17 -16.39
CA GLY A 338 -10.88 -1.90 -16.50
C GLY A 338 -10.77 -2.99 -15.46
N GLN A 339 -10.01 -4.04 -15.79
CA GLN A 339 -9.76 -5.14 -14.87
C GLN A 339 -8.48 -5.90 -15.17
N TRP A 340 -7.91 -6.52 -14.14
CA TRP A 340 -6.83 -7.50 -14.25
C TRP A 340 -6.99 -8.60 -13.19
N MET A 341 -6.80 -9.86 -13.62
CA MET A 341 -6.94 -11.08 -12.80
C MET A 341 -5.97 -12.18 -13.28
N GLU A 342 -4.84 -11.81 -13.87
CA GLU A 342 -3.86 -12.77 -14.40
C GLU A 342 -2.84 -13.13 -13.31
N PHE A 343 -3.31 -13.69 -12.19
CA PHE A 343 -2.48 -14.04 -11.03
C PHE A 343 -1.38 -15.05 -11.40
N ALA A 344 -0.31 -15.09 -10.59
CA ALA A 344 0.78 -16.03 -10.80
C ALA A 344 0.30 -17.50 -10.75
N ASP A 345 0.96 -18.34 -11.55
CA ASP A 345 0.88 -19.81 -11.54
C ASP A 345 2.15 -20.30 -10.84
N LEU A 346 2.10 -20.50 -9.52
CA LEU A 346 3.30 -20.78 -8.72
C LEU A 346 3.74 -22.25 -8.79
N ASP A 347 2.85 -23.17 -9.18
CA ASP A 347 3.16 -24.59 -9.33
C ASP A 347 3.39 -25.04 -10.79
N GLU A 348 3.28 -24.10 -11.73
CA GLU A 348 3.49 -24.26 -13.17
C GLU A 348 2.54 -25.29 -13.82
N ASP A 349 1.32 -25.43 -13.30
CA ASP A 349 0.32 -26.36 -13.82
C ASP A 349 -0.47 -25.82 -15.03
N GLY A 350 -0.28 -24.53 -15.35
CA GLY A 350 -0.92 -23.82 -16.44
C GLY A 350 -2.25 -23.16 -16.06
N GLN A 351 -2.63 -23.13 -14.78
CA GLN A 351 -3.75 -22.39 -14.21
C GLN A 351 -3.23 -21.29 -13.28
N ILE A 352 -4.00 -20.21 -13.14
CA ILE A 352 -3.70 -19.18 -12.15
C ILE A 352 -3.98 -19.70 -10.73
N ASP A 353 -3.24 -19.19 -9.75
CA ASP A 353 -3.46 -19.53 -8.35
C ASP A 353 -4.54 -18.63 -7.74
N CYS A 354 -5.78 -19.11 -7.77
CA CYS A 354 -6.93 -18.55 -7.04
C CYS A 354 -7.85 -19.67 -6.56
N GLY A 355 -8.73 -19.38 -5.60
CA GLY A 355 -9.88 -20.20 -5.25
C GLY A 355 -10.81 -20.47 -6.46
N CYS A 356 -10.80 -19.60 -7.46
CA CYS A 356 -11.56 -19.75 -8.70
C CYS A 356 -11.14 -20.94 -9.60
N THR A 357 -9.87 -21.36 -9.53
CA THR A 357 -9.33 -22.57 -10.18
C THR A 357 -9.21 -23.75 -9.21
N GLY A 358 -9.46 -23.50 -7.92
CA GLY A 358 -9.23 -24.43 -6.83
C GLY A 358 -7.75 -24.51 -6.39
N ASN A 359 -6.88 -23.66 -6.94
CA ASN A 359 -5.48 -23.54 -6.53
C ASN A 359 -5.31 -22.31 -5.63
N GLU A 360 -5.51 -22.48 -4.34
CA GLU A 360 -5.42 -21.39 -3.38
C GLU A 360 -4.16 -21.55 -2.53
N ASN A 361 -3.11 -20.78 -2.87
CA ASN A 361 -1.86 -20.72 -2.11
C ASN A 361 -1.99 -19.80 -0.86
N GLY A 362 -3.13 -19.92 -0.16
CA GLY A 362 -3.49 -19.12 1.02
C GLY A 362 -3.54 -17.61 0.76
N GLY A 363 -3.92 -17.22 -0.46
CA GLY A 363 -3.95 -15.83 -0.90
C GLY A 363 -2.64 -15.28 -1.46
N ARG A 364 -1.52 -16.04 -1.39
CA ARG A 364 -0.18 -15.60 -1.83
C ARG A 364 -0.12 -14.96 -3.21
N ALA A 365 -0.95 -15.40 -4.14
CA ALA A 365 -1.01 -14.87 -5.50
C ALA A 365 -2.25 -14.02 -5.79
N SER A 366 -3.37 -14.26 -5.09
CA SER A 366 -4.70 -13.79 -5.50
C SER A 366 -5.41 -12.90 -4.51
N TYR A 367 -4.95 -12.70 -3.27
CA TYR A 367 -5.66 -11.81 -2.34
C TYR A 367 -5.11 -10.38 -2.47
N ILE A 368 -5.39 -9.70 -3.59
CA ILE A 368 -4.92 -8.32 -3.81
C ILE A 368 -5.52 -7.41 -2.74
N HIS A 369 -4.62 -6.88 -1.92
CA HIS A 369 -4.89 -6.11 -0.72
C HIS A 369 -4.80 -4.61 -0.95
N TYR A 370 -3.80 -4.20 -1.72
CA TYR A 370 -3.50 -2.80 -1.96
C TYR A 370 -3.23 -2.54 -3.45
N ALA A 371 -3.59 -1.36 -3.93
CA ALA A 371 -3.42 -0.94 -5.33
C ALA A 371 -2.93 0.52 -5.41
N GLU A 372 -1.70 0.70 -5.87
CA GLU A 372 -1.00 1.98 -5.93
C GLU A 372 -0.71 2.40 -7.38
N PRO A 373 -1.57 3.22 -8.03
CA PRO A 373 -1.28 3.82 -9.32
C PRO A 373 -0.22 4.92 -9.18
N MET A 374 0.81 4.90 -10.03
CA MET A 374 1.88 5.90 -9.96
C MET A 374 1.38 7.29 -10.36
N ASP A 375 1.72 8.31 -9.59
CA ASP A 375 1.32 9.70 -9.84
C ASP A 375 1.81 10.30 -11.16
N ASP A 376 2.95 9.80 -11.66
CA ASP A 376 3.54 10.28 -12.90
C ASP A 376 3.59 9.17 -13.95
N MET A 377 3.28 9.54 -15.20
CA MET A 377 3.57 8.68 -16.34
C MET A 377 5.05 8.80 -16.75
N VAL A 378 5.68 7.65 -17.05
CA VAL A 378 7.12 7.53 -17.29
C VAL A 378 7.44 7.04 -18.71
N ASP A 379 8.49 7.58 -19.35
CA ASP A 379 9.02 7.00 -20.60
C ASP A 379 10.08 5.95 -20.27
N ALA A 380 9.77 4.68 -20.53
CA ALA A 380 10.65 3.54 -20.25
C ALA A 380 11.39 3.02 -21.49
N SER A 381 11.47 3.81 -22.57
CA SER A 381 12.12 3.40 -23.82
C SER A 381 13.62 3.11 -23.68
N HIS A 382 14.31 3.74 -22.72
CA HIS A 382 15.71 3.43 -22.39
C HIS A 382 15.89 2.03 -21.79
N LEU A 383 14.85 1.48 -21.16
CA LEU A 383 14.79 0.09 -20.70
C LEU A 383 14.37 -0.87 -21.82
N GLY A 384 14.04 -0.35 -23.01
CA GLY A 384 13.63 -1.11 -24.19
C GLY A 384 12.12 -1.39 -24.30
N TYR A 385 11.29 -0.65 -23.57
CA TYR A 385 9.84 -0.61 -23.76
C TYR A 385 9.47 0.25 -24.98
N PRO A 386 8.22 0.19 -25.48
CA PRO A 386 7.78 1.05 -26.58
C PRO A 386 8.00 2.55 -26.30
N GLU A 387 8.30 3.33 -27.35
CA GLU A 387 8.39 4.79 -27.22
C GLU A 387 7.05 5.39 -26.77
N GLY A 388 7.09 6.27 -25.76
CA GLY A 388 5.91 6.93 -25.19
C GLY A 388 5.87 6.84 -23.67
N LYS A 389 5.07 7.72 -23.05
CA LYS A 389 4.83 7.66 -21.61
C LYS A 389 3.92 6.46 -21.28
N MET A 390 4.27 5.74 -20.23
CA MET A 390 3.55 4.61 -19.65
C MET A 390 2.97 5.01 -18.29
N HIS A 391 1.79 4.52 -17.97
CA HIS A 391 1.23 4.58 -16.62
C HIS A 391 1.41 3.22 -15.95
N LEU A 392 1.86 3.23 -14.69
CA LEU A 392 2.18 2.03 -13.93
C LEU A 392 1.26 1.94 -12.71
N THR A 393 0.96 0.72 -12.30
CA THR A 393 0.21 0.46 -11.07
C THR A 393 0.84 -0.71 -10.34
N PHE A 394 1.16 -0.54 -9.06
CA PHE A 394 1.64 -1.61 -8.21
C PHE A 394 0.50 -2.21 -7.41
N LEU A 395 0.45 -3.54 -7.31
CA LEU A 395 -0.49 -4.27 -6.47
C LEU A 395 0.28 -5.08 -5.44
N ALA A 396 -0.25 -5.27 -4.24
CA ALA A 396 0.31 -6.18 -3.24
C ALA A 396 -0.77 -7.12 -2.71
N THR A 397 -0.40 -8.37 -2.40
CA THR A 397 -1.30 -9.36 -1.79
C THR A 397 -1.21 -9.33 -0.27
N GLU A 398 -2.30 -9.66 0.41
CA GLU A 398 -2.28 -10.05 1.82
C GLU A 398 -2.43 -11.57 1.96
N VAL A 399 -1.55 -12.18 2.75
CA VAL A 399 -1.42 -13.62 2.87
C VAL A 399 -1.66 -14.04 4.30
N LEU A 400 -2.80 -14.69 4.52
CA LEU A 400 -3.25 -15.09 5.86
C LEU A 400 -2.37 -16.21 6.43
N GLU A 401 -2.14 -17.24 5.62
CA GLU A 401 -1.29 -18.38 5.90
C GLU A 401 -0.78 -18.96 4.58
N THR A 402 0.40 -19.58 4.57
CA THR A 402 0.89 -20.32 3.40
C THR A 402 1.98 -21.30 3.83
N THR A 403 2.22 -22.33 3.03
CA THR A 403 3.29 -23.30 3.30
C THR A 403 4.62 -22.95 2.63
N VAL A 404 4.62 -21.99 1.70
CA VAL A 404 5.80 -21.48 0.98
C VAL A 404 5.52 -20.04 0.55
N GLY A 405 6.46 -19.13 0.78
CA GLY A 405 6.36 -17.73 0.38
C GLY A 405 5.82 -16.80 1.46
N THR A 406 5.69 -15.53 1.09
CA THR A 406 5.22 -14.46 1.99
C THR A 406 4.13 -13.59 1.36
N GLY A 407 4.05 -13.52 0.02
CA GLY A 407 3.04 -12.72 -0.69
C GLY A 407 3.63 -11.90 -1.82
N LEU A 408 2.93 -11.87 -2.95
CA LEU A 408 3.39 -11.23 -4.17
C LEU A 408 3.03 -9.74 -4.22
N GLY A 409 3.93 -8.97 -4.81
CA GLY A 409 3.65 -7.71 -5.48
C GLY A 409 3.54 -7.91 -6.99
N TYR A 410 2.76 -7.07 -7.67
CA TYR A 410 2.67 -7.06 -9.13
C TYR A 410 2.84 -5.64 -9.65
N LEU A 411 3.82 -5.42 -10.53
CA LEU A 411 3.92 -4.18 -11.28
C LEU A 411 3.18 -4.35 -12.60
N LEU A 412 2.16 -3.52 -12.82
CA LEU A 412 1.30 -3.54 -14.00
C LEU A 412 1.57 -2.31 -14.88
N ASP A 413 1.55 -2.52 -16.19
CA ASP A 413 1.34 -1.47 -17.18
C ASP A 413 -0.17 -1.23 -17.32
N THR A 414 -0.63 -0.03 -16.94
CA THR A 414 -2.03 0.41 -17.05
C THR A 414 -2.22 1.46 -18.15
N THR A 415 -1.31 1.53 -19.11
CA THR A 415 -1.31 2.51 -20.21
C THR A 415 -2.33 2.22 -21.30
N ASP A 416 -2.45 0.95 -21.69
CA ASP A 416 -3.27 0.58 -22.85
C ASP A 416 -4.77 0.65 -22.53
N TYR A 417 -5.56 1.05 -23.53
CA TYR A 417 -7.01 1.03 -23.45
C TYR A 417 -7.63 0.73 -24.82
N GLU A 418 -8.92 0.43 -24.82
CA GLU A 418 -9.74 0.41 -26.03
C GLU A 418 -11.04 1.19 -25.84
N MET A 419 -11.75 1.45 -26.94
CA MET A 419 -13.08 2.06 -26.91
C MET A 419 -14.14 1.00 -27.19
N LEU A 420 -14.91 0.62 -26.17
CA LEU A 420 -16.05 -0.28 -26.30
C LEU A 420 -17.34 0.54 -26.17
N ASN A 421 -18.16 0.56 -27.23
CA ASN A 421 -19.43 1.30 -27.25
C ASN A 421 -19.34 2.79 -26.85
N GLY A 422 -18.19 3.43 -27.09
CA GLY A 422 -17.95 4.84 -26.73
C GLY A 422 -17.43 5.05 -25.32
N GLN A 423 -17.23 3.98 -24.55
CA GLN A 423 -16.60 3.98 -23.24
C GLN A 423 -15.16 3.49 -23.32
N ILE A 424 -14.28 4.11 -22.54
CA ILE A 424 -12.88 3.66 -22.40
C ILE A 424 -12.88 2.35 -21.61
N THR A 425 -12.04 1.41 -22.02
CA THR A 425 -11.76 0.19 -21.27
C THR A 425 -10.26 -0.01 -21.18
N PHE A 426 -9.69 0.15 -19.99
CA PHE A 426 -8.29 -0.12 -19.69
C PHE A 426 -7.95 -1.58 -19.94
N LYS A 427 -6.71 -1.83 -20.35
CA LYS A 427 -6.13 -3.16 -20.57
C LYS A 427 -4.84 -3.31 -19.77
N PRO A 428 -4.94 -3.40 -18.43
CA PRO A 428 -3.76 -3.61 -17.62
C PRO A 428 -3.05 -4.90 -18.00
N LYS A 429 -1.72 -4.90 -17.93
CA LYS A 429 -0.88 -6.06 -18.20
C LYS A 429 0.20 -6.14 -17.15
N VAL A 430 0.48 -7.34 -16.65
CA VAL A 430 1.60 -7.54 -15.74
C VAL A 430 2.92 -7.28 -16.49
N ILE A 431 3.79 -6.47 -15.89
CA ILE A 431 5.18 -6.32 -16.31
C ILE A 431 6.00 -7.44 -15.68
N HIS A 432 5.98 -7.52 -14.34
CA HIS A 432 6.64 -8.55 -13.57
C HIS A 432 6.02 -8.60 -12.16
N SER A 433 6.18 -9.74 -11.47
CA SER A 433 5.85 -9.86 -10.05
C SER A 433 7.07 -9.56 -9.18
N TRP A 434 6.86 -9.31 -7.90
CA TRP A 434 7.92 -9.22 -6.91
C TRP A 434 7.51 -10.02 -5.69
N GLU A 435 8.48 -10.56 -4.96
CA GLU A 435 8.29 -11.13 -3.63
C GLU A 435 9.55 -10.85 -2.84
N ILE A 436 9.48 -10.90 -1.50
CA ILE A 436 10.67 -10.83 -0.67
C ILE A 436 11.70 -11.85 -1.21
N PRO A 437 12.95 -11.47 -1.52
CA PRO A 437 13.90 -12.33 -2.21
C PRO A 437 14.17 -13.70 -1.56
N PHE A 438 13.88 -13.86 -0.27
CA PHE A 438 14.08 -15.12 0.47
C PHE A 438 12.78 -15.92 0.63
N ALA A 439 11.64 -15.41 0.17
CA ALA A 439 10.33 -15.94 0.50
C ALA A 439 10.14 -17.43 0.18
N GLU A 440 10.79 -17.96 -0.84
CA GLU A 440 10.70 -19.39 -1.19
C GLU A 440 11.24 -20.33 -0.09
N ASP A 441 12.10 -19.82 0.80
CA ASP A 441 12.62 -20.54 1.97
C ASP A 441 11.77 -20.32 3.24
N HIS A 442 10.74 -19.48 3.16
CA HIS A 442 9.87 -19.09 4.26
C HIS A 442 8.41 -19.43 4.01
N HIS A 443 7.58 -19.23 5.02
CA HIS A 443 6.15 -19.51 4.98
C HIS A 443 5.40 -18.71 6.06
N ILE A 444 4.08 -18.71 6.01
CA ILE A 444 3.22 -18.07 7.02
C ILE A 444 2.44 -19.18 7.75
N PRO A 445 2.81 -19.55 8.99
CA PRO A 445 2.32 -20.77 9.64
C PRO A 445 0.84 -20.72 10.07
N GLY A 446 0.20 -19.54 10.00
CA GLY A 446 -1.16 -19.35 10.50
C GLY A 446 -1.23 -19.42 12.03
N GLY A 447 -2.44 -19.62 12.56
CA GLY A 447 -2.65 -19.77 14.01
C GLY A 447 -2.29 -18.50 14.78
N GLU A 448 -1.38 -18.61 15.76
CA GLU A 448 -0.89 -17.41 16.45
C GLU A 448 -0.16 -16.52 15.44
N GLU A 449 0.76 -17.05 14.62
CA GLU A 449 1.62 -16.34 13.65
C GLU A 449 1.00 -16.17 12.25
N TRP A 450 -0.32 -15.96 12.17
CA TRP A 450 -1.00 -15.55 10.92
C TRP A 450 -0.49 -14.17 10.43
N LEU A 451 -0.55 -13.90 9.13
CA LEU A 451 -0.03 -12.68 8.47
C LEU A 451 1.48 -12.41 8.61
N LEU A 452 2.24 -13.28 9.28
CA LEU A 452 3.66 -13.12 9.48
C LEU A 452 4.38 -12.89 8.14
N PHE A 453 5.06 -11.76 7.96
CA PHE A 453 5.70 -11.36 6.69
C PHE A 453 4.79 -11.03 5.50
N SER A 454 3.47 -11.06 5.67
CA SER A 454 2.57 -10.64 4.59
C SER A 454 2.82 -9.18 4.21
N PRO A 455 2.84 -8.83 2.92
CA PRO A 455 2.72 -7.45 2.47
C PRO A 455 1.42 -6.83 3.02
N HIS A 456 1.42 -5.50 3.16
CA HIS A 456 0.24 -4.76 3.57
C HIS A 456 0.03 -3.53 2.68
N ASN A 457 0.47 -2.34 3.10
CA ASN A 457 0.35 -1.09 2.33
C ASN A 457 1.69 -0.74 1.62
N SER A 458 1.64 0.00 0.52
CA SER A 458 2.80 0.57 -0.16
C SER A 458 2.57 2.01 -0.56
N ASP A 459 3.59 2.83 -0.45
CA ASP A 459 3.66 4.12 -1.16
C ASP A 459 4.69 4.03 -2.30
N ALA A 460 4.59 4.90 -3.28
CA ALA A 460 5.50 4.90 -4.42
C ALA A 460 5.80 6.32 -4.93
N GLN A 461 7.03 6.52 -5.39
CA GLN A 461 7.48 7.81 -5.88
C GLN A 461 8.27 7.66 -7.19
N ILE A 462 7.92 8.49 -8.17
CA ILE A 462 8.75 8.75 -9.34
C ILE A 462 9.61 9.99 -9.06
N PHE A 463 10.92 9.81 -9.13
CA PHE A 463 11.92 10.82 -8.89
C PHE A 463 12.47 11.37 -10.20
N PRO A 464 12.50 12.68 -10.43
CA PRO A 464 13.26 13.23 -11.54
C PRO A 464 14.76 13.00 -11.31
N THR A 465 15.46 12.57 -12.35
CA THR A 465 16.92 12.47 -12.36
C THR A 465 17.53 13.53 -13.29
N ASN A 466 18.85 13.65 -13.29
CA ASN A 466 19.59 14.49 -14.26
C ASN A 466 19.34 16.02 -14.20
N SER A 467 18.83 16.54 -13.07
CA SER A 467 18.75 17.98 -12.78
C SER A 467 19.86 18.45 -11.82
N ALA A 468 20.09 19.77 -11.74
CA ALA A 468 21.19 20.32 -10.96
C ALA A 468 21.00 20.10 -9.44
N GLY A 469 21.71 19.12 -8.87
CA GLY A 469 21.72 18.84 -7.43
C GLY A 469 21.08 17.50 -7.04
N LEU A 470 20.43 16.80 -7.97
CA LEU A 470 19.85 15.49 -7.74
C LEU A 470 20.79 14.37 -8.23
N PRO A 471 20.81 13.20 -7.57
CA PRO A 471 21.55 12.05 -8.05
C PRO A 471 20.94 11.52 -9.35
N ASP A 472 21.75 10.93 -10.21
CA ASP A 472 21.24 10.10 -11.30
C ASP A 472 21.36 8.64 -10.88
N GLN A 473 20.24 8.10 -10.42
CA GLN A 473 20.09 6.67 -10.11
C GLN A 473 19.38 5.92 -11.24
N SER A 474 19.04 6.62 -12.33
CA SER A 474 18.28 6.00 -13.39
C SER A 474 19.11 4.99 -14.18
N LEU A 475 18.44 4.04 -14.82
CA LEU A 475 19.10 3.08 -15.71
C LEU A 475 19.31 3.64 -17.12
N GLY A 476 19.66 4.93 -17.21
CA GLY A 476 19.92 5.66 -18.46
C GLY A 476 18.77 6.56 -18.93
N GLY A 477 17.78 6.80 -18.06
CA GLY A 477 16.64 7.67 -18.30
C GLY A 477 16.80 9.06 -17.68
N ASN A 478 15.65 9.68 -17.37
CA ASN A 478 15.56 10.96 -16.67
C ASN A 478 14.63 10.89 -15.44
N TRP A 479 14.29 9.68 -15.03
CA TRP A 479 13.48 9.38 -13.86
C TRP A 479 14.01 8.12 -13.20
N ASP A 480 13.72 7.95 -11.93
CA ASP A 480 13.95 6.73 -11.13
C ASP A 480 12.69 6.49 -10.28
N GLY A 481 12.17 5.27 -10.23
CA GLY A 481 10.91 4.95 -9.56
C GLY A 481 11.12 3.97 -8.43
N ARG A 482 10.52 4.23 -7.26
CA ARG A 482 10.69 3.38 -6.07
C ARG A 482 9.33 3.10 -5.41
N ILE A 483 9.15 1.86 -4.97
CA ILE A 483 8.02 1.42 -4.15
C ILE A 483 8.53 1.16 -2.73
N TYR A 484 7.86 1.74 -1.74
CA TYR A 484 8.11 1.57 -0.31
C TYR A 484 7.05 0.64 0.25
N LEU A 485 7.33 -0.66 0.20
CA LEU A 485 6.38 -1.69 0.60
C LEU A 485 6.52 -2.00 2.08
N SER A 486 5.44 -1.80 2.84
CA SER A 486 5.33 -2.35 4.18
C SER A 486 4.95 -3.83 4.13
N SER A 487 5.57 -4.58 5.04
CA SER A 487 5.20 -5.94 5.38
C SER A 487 5.20 -6.06 6.89
N TYR A 488 4.23 -6.80 7.43
CA TYR A 488 3.96 -6.85 8.87
C TYR A 488 5.23 -7.10 9.69
N HIS A 489 5.71 -8.34 9.72
CA HIS A 489 6.92 -8.68 10.48
C HIS A 489 8.21 -8.58 9.65
N ALA A 490 8.11 -8.50 8.31
CA ALA A 490 9.30 -8.36 7.47
C ALA A 490 9.79 -6.91 7.35
N GLY A 491 9.04 -5.94 7.88
CA GLY A 491 9.41 -4.54 7.90
C GLY A 491 9.23 -3.85 6.55
N LEU A 492 10.05 -2.82 6.29
CA LEU A 492 10.06 -2.07 5.05
C LEU A 492 10.95 -2.76 4.00
N TRP A 493 10.44 -2.88 2.77
CA TRP A 493 11.18 -3.29 1.59
C TRP A 493 11.07 -2.21 0.50
N ILE A 494 12.19 -1.81 -0.08
CA ILE A 494 12.23 -0.79 -1.13
C ILE A 494 12.59 -1.45 -2.47
N ILE A 495 11.69 -1.30 -3.44
CA ILE A 495 11.76 -1.93 -4.76
C ILE A 495 12.03 -0.85 -5.81
N ASP A 496 13.05 -1.07 -6.62
CA ASP A 496 13.42 -0.23 -7.76
C ASP A 496 12.61 -0.65 -9.00
N ILE A 497 11.75 0.27 -9.46
CA ILE A 497 10.80 0.03 -10.56
C ILE A 497 11.57 -0.20 -11.87
N GLU A 498 12.61 0.59 -12.16
CA GLU A 498 13.37 0.46 -13.40
C GLU A 498 14.07 -0.89 -13.50
N THR A 499 14.69 -1.35 -12.41
CA THR A 499 15.36 -2.65 -12.34
C THR A 499 14.36 -3.78 -12.46
N LEU A 500 13.19 -3.69 -11.82
CA LEU A 500 12.12 -4.69 -11.97
C LEU A 500 11.63 -4.77 -13.43
N MET A 501 11.46 -3.63 -14.11
CA MET A 501 11.10 -3.56 -15.53
C MET A 501 12.20 -4.11 -16.45
N LEU A 502 13.46 -3.79 -16.19
CA LEU A 502 14.59 -4.20 -17.00
C LEU A 502 14.89 -5.69 -16.86
N GLU A 503 15.12 -6.15 -15.62
CA GLU A 503 15.51 -7.53 -15.34
C GLU A 503 14.33 -8.49 -15.45
N GLY A 504 13.09 -8.03 -15.27
CA GLY A 504 11.89 -8.84 -15.52
C GLY A 504 11.73 -9.28 -16.99
N ARG A 505 12.48 -8.68 -17.92
CA ARG A 505 12.54 -9.08 -19.33
C ARG A 505 13.73 -9.98 -19.66
N ASN A 506 14.63 -10.18 -18.70
CA ASN A 506 15.85 -10.95 -18.88
C ASN A 506 15.55 -12.45 -18.71
N SER A 507 15.46 -13.16 -19.83
CA SER A 507 15.17 -14.62 -19.82
C SER A 507 16.26 -15.48 -19.19
N ASP A 508 17.44 -14.91 -18.92
CA ASP A 508 18.55 -15.61 -18.28
C ASP A 508 18.46 -15.60 -16.74
N LEU A 509 17.58 -14.76 -16.16
CA LEU A 509 17.33 -14.68 -14.72
C LEU A 509 16.04 -15.40 -14.34
N ASN A 510 16.05 -16.07 -13.19
CA ASN A 510 14.82 -16.55 -12.56
C ASN A 510 14.15 -15.43 -11.73
N ARG A 511 12.91 -15.67 -11.27
CA ARG A 511 12.12 -14.69 -10.52
C ARG A 511 12.85 -14.19 -9.28
N THR A 512 13.40 -15.09 -8.47
CA THR A 512 14.14 -14.76 -7.24
C THR A 512 15.38 -13.90 -7.51
N GLU A 513 16.08 -14.12 -8.63
CA GLU A 513 17.19 -13.28 -9.07
C GLU A 513 16.71 -11.86 -9.45
N VAL A 514 15.57 -11.74 -10.12
CA VAL A 514 14.95 -10.43 -10.45
C VAL A 514 14.48 -9.72 -9.18
N HIS A 515 13.83 -10.42 -8.24
CA HIS A 515 13.40 -9.87 -6.96
C HIS A 515 14.59 -9.35 -6.16
N SER A 516 15.68 -10.12 -6.12
CA SER A 516 16.93 -9.73 -5.46
C SER A 516 17.56 -8.50 -6.11
N ALA A 517 17.61 -8.45 -7.44
CA ALA A 517 18.21 -7.34 -8.18
C ALA A 517 17.42 -6.04 -8.01
N SER A 518 16.09 -6.12 -8.04
CA SER A 518 15.19 -4.97 -7.88
C SER A 518 15.01 -4.51 -6.44
N THR A 519 15.43 -5.29 -5.44
CA THR A 519 15.39 -4.87 -4.04
C THR A 519 16.61 -4.01 -3.69
N ILE A 520 16.39 -2.72 -3.46
CA ILE A 520 17.48 -1.77 -3.17
C ILE A 520 17.69 -1.51 -1.68
N GLY A 521 16.79 -1.99 -0.82
CA GLY A 521 17.00 -1.94 0.61
C GLY A 521 15.87 -2.58 1.41
N TYR A 522 16.17 -2.95 2.65
CA TYR A 522 15.16 -3.35 3.63
C TYR A 522 15.52 -2.82 5.02
N HIS A 523 14.50 -2.65 5.86
CA HIS A 523 14.68 -2.32 7.25
C HIS A 523 13.61 -3.00 8.11
N ILE A 524 14.06 -3.77 9.10
CA ILE A 524 13.20 -4.34 10.14
C ILE A 524 13.30 -3.42 11.38
N PRO A 525 12.27 -2.60 11.66
CA PRO A 525 12.33 -1.67 12.79
C PRO A 525 12.33 -2.40 14.13
N HIS A 526 13.01 -1.84 15.13
CA HIS A 526 13.27 -2.52 16.40
C HIS A 526 13.33 -1.56 17.60
N GLY A 527 12.31 -0.72 17.77
CA GLY A 527 12.29 0.34 18.79
C GLY A 527 11.93 -0.14 20.19
N GLN A 528 11.00 -1.09 20.27
CA GLN A 528 10.47 -1.62 21.53
C GLN A 528 9.96 -3.05 21.35
N ASP A 529 10.04 -3.85 22.42
CA ASP A 529 9.40 -5.17 22.47
C ASP A 529 7.90 -5.06 22.22
N GLY A 530 7.36 -6.03 21.49
CA GLY A 530 5.95 -6.12 21.19
C GLY A 530 5.17 -6.55 22.42
N THR A 531 4.02 -5.89 22.64
CA THR A 531 3.11 -6.24 23.72
C THR A 531 1.79 -6.68 23.11
N PRO A 532 1.29 -7.88 23.44
CA PRO A 532 -0.03 -8.31 23.01
C PRO A 532 -1.06 -7.25 23.36
N LEU A 533 -1.79 -6.82 22.34
CA LEU A 533 -2.83 -5.85 22.53
C LEU A 533 -4.03 -6.50 23.22
N SER A 534 -4.85 -5.71 23.92
CA SER A 534 -6.10 -6.19 24.49
C SER A 534 -7.16 -6.36 23.39
N SER A 535 -6.87 -7.24 22.43
CA SER A 535 -7.84 -7.78 21.49
C SER A 535 -8.22 -9.19 21.94
N SER A 536 -9.46 -9.56 21.70
CA SER A 536 -9.90 -10.93 22.01
C SER A 536 -9.54 -11.92 20.88
N TYR A 537 -8.99 -11.44 19.74
CA TYR A 537 -8.81 -12.19 18.48
C TYR A 537 -7.46 -11.98 17.81
N TYR A 538 -7.01 -10.72 17.73
CA TYR A 538 -5.72 -10.41 17.14
C TYR A 538 -4.62 -10.50 18.20
N ASP A 539 -3.74 -11.49 18.06
CA ASP A 539 -2.47 -11.50 18.77
C ASP A 539 -1.42 -10.70 17.99
N PHE A 540 -1.63 -9.38 17.89
CA PHE A 540 -0.60 -8.46 17.40
C PHE A 540 0.44 -8.22 18.52
N GLY A 541 1.06 -9.28 19.00
CA GLY A 541 2.11 -9.20 20.00
C GLY A 541 3.51 -9.02 19.40
N TRP A 542 3.67 -9.17 18.09
CA TRP A 542 4.99 -9.16 17.42
C TRP A 542 5.53 -7.76 17.18
N THR A 543 6.84 -7.65 17.04
CA THR A 543 7.51 -6.40 16.71
C THR A 543 8.67 -6.68 15.74
N PRO A 544 8.80 -5.94 14.65
CA PRO A 544 7.83 -4.97 14.17
C PRO A 544 6.55 -5.66 13.67
N PHE A 545 5.47 -4.89 13.60
CA PHE A 545 4.23 -5.26 12.92
C PHE A 545 3.77 -4.02 12.13
N ILE A 546 4.41 -3.80 10.98
CA ILE A 546 4.24 -2.58 10.18
C ILE A 546 2.95 -2.70 9.36
N TRP A 547 2.03 -1.76 9.59
CA TRP A 547 0.78 -1.63 8.84
C TRP A 547 0.99 -0.82 7.57
N ALA A 548 1.63 0.33 7.68
CA ALA A 548 1.79 1.24 6.55
C ALA A 548 3.19 1.83 6.47
N ALA A 549 3.62 2.07 5.24
CA ALA A 549 4.83 2.81 4.90
C ALA A 549 4.44 3.96 3.98
N GLU A 550 4.76 5.18 4.38
CA GLU A 550 4.49 6.38 3.60
C GLU A 550 5.79 7.14 3.36
N TYR A 551 6.04 7.49 2.11
CA TYR A 551 7.16 8.31 1.70
C TYR A 551 6.75 9.79 1.72
N HIS A 552 7.51 10.60 2.44
CA HIS A 552 7.32 12.05 2.41
C HIS A 552 8.66 12.78 2.52
N ASN A 553 8.95 13.58 1.48
CA ASN A 553 10.05 14.55 1.45
C ASN A 553 11.43 13.99 1.87
N GLY A 554 11.77 12.81 1.33
CA GLY A 554 13.06 12.15 1.53
C GLY A 554 13.14 11.23 2.76
N TYR A 555 12.01 10.94 3.40
CA TYR A 555 11.90 10.02 4.54
C TYR A 555 10.76 9.03 4.31
N THR A 556 10.87 7.85 4.91
CA THR A 556 9.77 6.88 4.98
C THR A 556 9.30 6.74 6.41
N TYR A 557 8.00 6.90 6.62
CA TYR A 557 7.30 6.85 7.89
C TYR A 557 6.60 5.50 7.99
N LEU A 558 6.91 4.72 9.03
CA LEU A 558 6.39 3.37 9.21
C LEU A 558 5.50 3.34 10.45
N SER A 559 4.21 3.10 10.24
CA SER A 559 3.25 2.91 11.31
C SER A 559 3.27 1.46 11.78
N CYS A 560 3.67 1.25 13.02
CA CYS A 560 3.74 -0.08 13.62
C CYS A 560 2.63 -0.25 14.65
N ILE A 561 1.76 -1.26 14.45
CA ILE A 561 0.64 -1.58 15.34
C ILE A 561 1.11 -1.66 16.79
N THR A 562 2.23 -2.33 17.04
CA THR A 562 2.58 -2.76 18.39
C THR A 562 3.42 -1.76 19.17
N THR A 563 4.09 -0.82 18.49
CA THR A 563 5.14 -0.01 19.15
C THR A 563 5.05 1.49 18.88
N GLY A 564 4.66 1.93 17.69
CA GLY A 564 4.57 3.36 17.37
C GLY A 564 5.06 3.71 15.97
N LEU A 565 5.55 4.95 15.82
CA LEU A 565 6.03 5.49 14.55
C LEU A 565 7.55 5.31 14.44
N TYR A 566 8.00 4.67 13.36
CA TYR A 566 9.40 4.66 12.96
C TYR A 566 9.61 5.60 11.78
N ILE A 567 10.75 6.29 11.77
CA ILE A 567 11.17 7.09 10.62
C ILE A 567 12.52 6.58 10.16
N VAL A 568 12.61 6.29 8.87
CA VAL A 568 13.84 5.87 8.21
C VAL A 568 14.12 6.74 7.00
N GLN A 569 15.35 6.69 6.52
CA GLN A 569 15.76 7.41 5.33
C GLN A 569 16.70 6.54 4.50
N LEU A 570 16.33 6.30 3.25
CA LEU A 570 17.23 5.70 2.27
C LEU A 570 18.26 6.74 1.82
N ASP A 571 19.53 6.36 1.69
CA ASP A 571 20.63 7.28 1.37
C ASP A 571 20.42 8.05 0.06
N ILE A 572 19.76 7.43 -0.92
CA ILE A 572 19.48 8.04 -2.23
C ILE A 572 18.22 8.91 -2.23
N ASP A 573 17.44 8.92 -1.13
CA ASP A 573 16.29 9.82 -0.94
C ASP A 573 16.70 11.16 -0.32
N LYS A 574 17.84 11.21 0.38
CA LYS A 574 18.38 12.43 1.05
C LYS A 574 18.35 13.68 0.17
N PRO A 575 18.73 13.64 -1.12
CA PRO A 575 18.74 14.84 -1.97
C PRO A 575 17.35 15.38 -2.31
N TYR A 576 16.30 14.59 -2.11
CA TYR A 576 14.90 14.97 -2.37
C TYR A 576 14.23 15.62 -1.16
N HIS A 577 14.94 15.73 -0.03
CA HIS A 577 14.50 16.52 1.11
C HIS A 577 14.57 18.03 0.80
N ILE A 578 13.41 18.67 0.81
CA ILE A 578 13.25 20.12 0.81
C ILE A 578 13.27 20.56 2.28
N GLY A 579 14.37 21.15 2.72
CA GLY A 579 14.58 21.61 4.11
C GLY A 579 14.26 23.07 4.37
#